data_AF-A0A453MHL9-F1
#
_entry.id   AF-A0A453MHL9-F1
#
_cell.length_a   1.000
_cell.length_b   1.000
_cell.length_c   1.000
_cell.angle_alpha   90.00
_cell.angle_beta   90.00
_cell.angle_gamma   90.00
#
_symmetry.space_group_name_H-M   'P 1'
#
loop_
_entity.id
_entity.type
_entity.pdbx_description
1 polymer ?
#
loop_
_entity_poly.entity_id
_entity_poly.type
_entity_poly.pdbx_seq_one_letter_code
_entity_poly.pdbx_strand_id
1 'polypeptide(L)'
;MASPGSLQSGLSRQLFDKWCTDKKNTCVIPGYAVAGSLAKTIITEPRKVELANGLNATLNMQIFYISFSAHADFPQTSGFLGELQPPNIILVHGEANEMGRLRQKLITQFEGTDTQSDGRGNGDGGAEGGICSNGVGLRRRSSGA
;
A
#
# COMPACT_ATOMS: atom_id res chain seq x y z
N MET A 1 -3.02 22.51 9.77
CA MET A 1 -2.24 21.38 9.24
C MET A 1 -0.84 21.46 9.82
N ALA A 2 -0.29 20.34 10.27
CA ALA A 2 1.04 20.32 10.88
C ALA A 2 1.85 19.16 10.31
N SER A 3 3.11 19.41 10.02
CA SER A 3 4.06 18.41 9.55
C SER A 3 4.87 17.86 10.73
N PRO A 4 5.42 16.65 10.62
CA PRO A 4 5.27 15.63 9.57
C PRO A 4 3.95 14.81 9.67
N GLY A 5 3.44 14.34 8.53
CA GLY A 5 2.18 13.57 8.46
C GLY A 5 2.22 12.17 9.07
N SER A 6 3.41 11.64 9.34
CA SER A 6 3.62 10.33 9.99
C SER A 6 3.48 10.37 11.52
N LEU A 7 3.30 11.56 12.11
CA LEU A 7 3.16 11.81 13.56
C LEU A 7 4.31 11.27 14.42
N GLN A 8 5.48 11.01 13.81
CA GLN A 8 6.62 10.47 14.54
C GLN A 8 7.26 11.52 15.46
N SER A 9 7.34 12.77 14.99
CA SER A 9 8.03 13.86 15.68
C SER A 9 7.46 15.21 15.27
N GLY A 10 8.08 16.30 15.73
CA GLY A 10 7.74 17.66 15.30
C GLY A 10 6.42 18.19 15.87
N LEU A 11 5.90 19.24 15.22
CA LEU A 11 4.73 19.98 15.70
C LEU A 11 3.45 19.13 15.61
N SER A 12 3.34 18.28 14.59
CA SER A 12 2.18 17.38 14.43
C SER A 12 2.04 16.42 15.62
N ARG A 13 3.17 15.87 16.12
CA ARG A 13 3.19 15.01 17.32
C ARG A 13 2.83 15.78 18.59
N GLN A 14 3.38 16.98 18.79
CA GLN A 14 3.07 17.78 19.98
C GLN A 14 1.59 18.17 20.07
N LEU A 15 0.98 18.51 18.93
CA LEU A 15 -0.44 18.81 18.86
C LEU A 15 -1.30 17.56 19.10
N PHE A 16 -0.90 16.42 18.52
CA PHE A 16 -1.57 15.14 18.77
C PHE A 16 -1.56 14.78 20.26
N ASP A 17 -0.40 14.84 20.91
CA ASP A 17 -0.25 14.52 22.33
C ASP A 17 -1.15 15.40 23.22
N LYS A 18 -1.30 16.68 22.86
CA LYS A 18 -2.15 17.63 23.59
C LYS A 18 -3.65 17.39 23.37
N TRP A 19 -4.04 16.88 22.21
CA TRP A 19 -5.44 16.82 21.78
C TRP A 19 -6.04 15.41 21.82
N CYS A 20 -5.23 14.36 21.94
CA CYS A 20 -5.66 12.96 21.83
C CYS A 20 -6.67 12.52 22.90
N THR A 21 -6.69 13.17 24.07
CA THR A 21 -7.53 12.80 25.21
C THR A 21 -8.93 13.41 25.17
N ASP A 22 -9.18 14.41 24.32
CA ASP A 22 -10.47 15.08 24.22
C ASP A 22 -11.25 14.58 22.99
N LYS A 23 -12.46 14.07 23.25
CA LYS A 23 -13.39 13.53 22.25
C LYS A 23 -13.93 14.57 21.26
N LYS A 24 -13.81 15.86 21.57
CA LYS A 24 -14.21 16.94 20.65
C LYS A 24 -13.20 17.13 19.52
N ASN A 25 -12.00 16.56 19.67
CA ASN A 25 -10.94 16.67 18.68
C ASN A 25 -11.02 15.54 17.67
N THR A 26 -10.50 15.82 16.48
CA THR A 26 -10.48 14.89 15.36
C THR A 26 -9.15 15.01 14.63
N CYS A 27 -8.51 13.87 14.33
CA CYS A 27 -7.30 13.78 13.52
C CYS A 27 -7.68 13.20 12.17
N VAL A 28 -7.40 13.94 11.11
CA VAL A 28 -7.56 13.45 9.74
C VAL A 28 -6.17 13.14 9.19
N ILE A 29 -5.97 11.91 8.72
CA ILE A 29 -4.74 11.44 8.08
C ILE A 29 -5.01 11.38 6.57
N PRO A 30 -4.50 12.36 5.80
CA PRO A 30 -4.84 12.52 4.39
C PRO A 30 -3.98 11.67 3.43
N GLY A 31 -3.05 10.84 3.93
CA GLY A 31 -2.07 10.16 3.10
C GLY A 31 -1.59 8.83 3.67
N TYR A 32 -0.83 8.10 2.86
CA TYR A 32 -0.35 6.76 3.21
C TYR A 32 0.47 6.75 4.51
N ALA A 33 0.04 5.93 5.46
CA ALA A 33 0.76 5.71 6.71
C ALA A 33 1.64 4.46 6.58
N VAL A 34 2.95 4.65 6.73
CA VAL A 34 3.95 3.57 6.65
C VAL A 34 3.84 2.66 7.88
N ALA A 35 4.06 1.35 7.70
CA ALA A 35 4.12 0.39 8.80
C ALA A 35 5.18 0.82 9.85
N GLY A 36 4.86 0.66 11.13
CA GLY A 36 5.69 1.15 12.24
C GLY A 36 5.55 2.64 12.55
N SER A 37 4.72 3.39 11.80
CA SER A 37 4.40 4.77 12.15
C SER A 37 3.30 4.91 13.19
N LEU A 38 3.37 5.95 14.03
CA LEU A 38 2.27 6.30 14.94
C LEU A 38 0.98 6.53 14.15
N ALA A 39 1.06 7.17 12.99
CA ALA A 39 -0.06 7.34 12.07
C ALA A 39 -0.73 6.00 11.69
N LYS A 40 0.04 4.94 11.45
CA LYS A 40 -0.53 3.61 11.15
C LYS A 40 -1.18 2.96 12.38
N THR A 41 -0.58 3.15 13.55
CA THR A 41 -1.10 2.63 14.83
C THR A 41 -2.40 3.30 15.22
N ILE A 42 -2.57 4.62 15.04
CA ILE A 42 -3.80 5.30 15.44
C ILE A 42 -4.99 5.03 14.51
N ILE A 43 -4.73 4.61 13.26
CA ILE A 43 -5.78 4.17 12.32
C ILE A 43 -6.53 2.93 12.85
N THR A 44 -5.88 2.10 13.68
CA THR A 44 -6.56 0.95 14.31
C THR A 44 -7.37 1.32 15.55
N GLU A 45 -7.46 2.62 15.87
CA GLU A 45 -8.18 3.19 17.01
C GLU A 45 -7.88 2.46 18.34
N PRO A 46 -6.61 2.39 18.77
CA PRO A 46 -6.26 1.74 20.02
C PRO A 46 -6.80 2.55 21.21
N ARG A 47 -7.20 1.85 22.28
CA ARG A 47 -7.66 2.51 23.53
C ARG A 47 -6.61 3.43 24.17
N LYS A 48 -5.32 3.10 23.98
CA LYS A 48 -4.20 3.86 24.53
C LYS A 48 -3.14 4.10 23.47
N VAL A 49 -2.50 5.26 23.54
CA VAL A 49 -1.37 5.64 22.66
C VAL A 49 -0.19 6.09 23.50
N GLU A 50 1.01 5.86 22.98
CA GLU A 50 2.24 6.35 23.58
C GLU A 50 2.51 7.79 23.13
N LEU A 51 2.63 8.70 24.09
CA LEU A 51 2.98 10.10 23.90
C LEU A 51 4.48 10.27 23.68
N ALA A 52 4.92 11.43 23.20
CA ALA A 52 6.33 11.70 22.93
C ALA A 52 7.22 11.68 24.20
N ASN A 53 6.61 11.82 25.37
CA ASN A 53 7.28 11.71 26.66
C ASN A 53 7.38 10.26 27.19
N GLY A 54 6.97 9.26 26.40
CA GLY A 54 6.96 7.85 26.79
C GLY A 54 5.83 7.45 27.73
N LEU A 55 4.90 8.36 28.06
CA LEU A 55 3.71 8.05 28.85
C LEU A 55 2.57 7.56 27.96
N ASN A 56 1.70 6.73 28.52
CA ASN A 56 0.50 6.28 27.82
C ASN A 56 -0.69 7.20 28.11
N ALA A 57 -1.35 7.67 27.06
CA ALA A 57 -2.59 8.44 27.12
C ALA A 57 -3.77 7.65 26.54
N THR A 58 -4.99 8.03 26.93
CA THR A 58 -6.21 7.44 26.35
C THR A 58 -6.56 8.16 25.05
N LEU A 59 -6.82 7.41 23.98
CA LEU A 59 -7.26 7.96 22.71
C LEU A 59 -8.78 8.12 22.72
N ASN A 60 -9.25 9.36 22.89
CA ASN A 60 -10.68 9.67 22.84
C ASN A 60 -11.05 10.48 21.59
N MET A 61 -10.06 11.08 20.92
CA MET A 61 -10.27 11.81 19.68
C MET A 61 -10.67 10.87 18.53
N GLN A 62 -11.46 11.38 17.57
CA GLN A 62 -11.82 10.61 16.38
C GLN A 62 -10.68 10.60 15.36
N ILE A 63 -10.43 9.46 14.71
CA ILE A 63 -9.41 9.31 13.67
C ILE A 63 -10.10 9.05 12.34
N PHE A 64 -9.85 9.89 11.34
CA PHE A 64 -10.30 9.66 9.96
C PHE A 64 -9.10 9.42 9.06
N TYR A 65 -9.10 8.30 8.36
CA TYR A 65 -8.15 8.02 7.28
C TYR A 65 -8.82 8.32 5.94
N ILE A 66 -8.34 9.35 5.25
CA ILE A 66 -8.83 9.71 3.91
C ILE A 66 -7.63 9.70 2.99
N SER A 67 -7.51 8.69 2.13
CA SER A 67 -6.39 8.61 1.19
C SER A 67 -6.59 9.62 0.05
N PHE A 68 -5.90 10.75 0.11
CA PHE A 68 -5.74 11.67 -1.03
C PHE A 68 -4.56 11.29 -1.94
N SER A 69 -3.98 10.10 -1.73
CA SER A 69 -2.91 9.61 -2.57
C SER A 69 -3.43 9.50 -4.01
N ALA A 70 -2.87 10.31 -4.91
CA ALA A 70 -3.11 10.30 -6.34
C ALA A 70 -2.55 9.02 -7.01
N HIS A 71 -2.85 7.85 -6.44
CA HIS A 71 -2.60 6.58 -7.09
C HIS A 71 -3.68 6.38 -8.14
N ALA A 72 -3.27 6.02 -9.35
CA ALA A 72 -4.22 5.69 -10.41
C ALA A 72 -5.13 4.56 -9.93
N ASP A 73 -6.44 4.83 -9.91
CA ASP A 73 -7.41 3.81 -9.55
C ASP A 73 -7.35 2.65 -10.56
N PHE A 74 -7.85 1.49 -10.15
CA PHE A 74 -7.89 0.29 -10.98
C PHE A 74 -8.41 0.53 -12.42
N PRO A 75 -9.51 1.30 -12.65
CA PRO A 75 -10.01 1.56 -13.99
C PRO A 75 -8.98 2.29 -14.87
N GLN A 76 -8.30 3.31 -14.33
CA GLN A 76 -7.29 4.08 -15.06
C GLN A 76 -6.06 3.23 -15.38
N THR A 77 -5.57 2.46 -14.40
CA THR A 77 -4.42 1.58 -14.58
C THR A 77 -4.72 0.46 -15.60
N SER A 78 -5.92 -0.14 -15.54
CA SER A 78 -6.34 -1.17 -16.49
C SER A 78 -6.53 -0.65 -17.91
N GLY A 79 -7.06 0.58 -18.08
CA GLY A 79 -7.19 1.22 -19.39
C GLY A 79 -5.84 1.47 -20.04
N PHE A 80 -4.90 2.02 -19.27
CA PHE A 80 -3.52 2.25 -19.73
C PHE A 80 -2.81 0.95 -20.13
N LEU A 81 -2.97 -0.12 -19.35
CA LEU A 81 -2.42 -1.44 -19.70
C LEU A 81 -3.10 -2.05 -20.93
N GLY A 82 -4.40 -1.81 -21.11
CA GLY A 82 -5.15 -2.26 -22.29
C GLY A 82 -4.72 -1.58 -23.58
N GLU A 83 -4.34 -0.30 -23.52
CA GLU A 83 -3.79 0.43 -24.67
C GLU A 83 -2.37 -0.02 -25.02
N LEU A 84 -1.52 -0.25 -24.02
CA LEU A 84 -0.12 -0.57 -24.24
C LEU A 84 0.14 -2.05 -24.54
N GLN A 85 -0.70 -2.96 -24.06
CA GLN A 85 -0.52 -4.42 -24.11
C GLN A 85 0.95 -4.85 -23.89
N PRO A 86 1.59 -4.42 -22.80
CA PRO A 86 2.99 -4.73 -22.57
C PRO A 86 3.16 -6.24 -22.35
N PRO A 87 4.25 -6.87 -22.84
CA PRO A 87 4.47 -8.31 -22.68
C PRO A 87 4.81 -8.71 -21.23
N ASN A 88 5.36 -7.81 -20.44
CA ASN A 88 5.73 -8.04 -19.04
C ASN A 88 5.26 -6.87 -18.17
N ILE A 89 4.69 -7.18 -17.00
CA ILE A 89 4.23 -6.16 -16.03
C ILE A 89 4.87 -6.47 -14.67
N ILE A 90 5.55 -5.47 -14.10
CA ILE A 90 6.21 -5.54 -12.79
C ILE A 90 5.51 -4.57 -11.84
N LEU A 91 4.94 -5.10 -10.76
CA LEU A 91 4.29 -4.30 -9.72
C LEU A 91 5.31 -3.91 -8.65
N VAL A 92 5.43 -2.61 -8.35
CA VAL A 92 6.33 -2.05 -7.34
C VAL A 92 5.60 -1.01 -6.47
N HIS A 93 6.17 -0.64 -5.33
CA HIS A 93 5.67 0.43 -4.44
C HIS A 93 4.20 0.30 -3.98
N GLY A 94 3.72 -0.93 -3.75
CA GLY A 94 2.43 -1.18 -3.13
C GLY A 94 2.53 -2.02 -1.86
N GLU A 95 1.45 -2.08 -1.09
CA GLU A 95 1.32 -3.04 0.01
C GLU A 95 1.15 -4.45 -0.59
N ALA A 96 1.74 -5.47 0.04
CA ALA A 96 1.86 -6.80 -0.54
C ALA A 96 0.50 -7.46 -0.87
N ASN A 97 -0.51 -7.31 0.00
CA ASN A 97 -1.84 -7.87 -0.21
C ASN A 97 -2.60 -7.13 -1.32
N GLU A 98 -2.53 -5.80 -1.34
CA GLU A 98 -3.15 -4.98 -2.39
C GLU A 98 -2.48 -5.19 -3.75
N MET A 99 -1.15 -5.35 -3.80
CA MET A 99 -0.44 -5.75 -5.01
C MET A 99 -0.85 -7.15 -5.48
N GLY A 100 -1.04 -8.10 -4.55
CA GLY A 100 -1.54 -9.43 -4.87
C GLY A 100 -2.95 -9.40 -5.49
N ARG A 101 -3.84 -8.59 -4.92
CA ARG A 101 -5.20 -8.36 -5.46
C ARG A 101 -5.16 -7.71 -6.84
N LEU A 102 -4.32 -6.70 -7.04
CA LEU A 102 -4.16 -6.03 -8.32
C LEU A 102 -3.62 -7.00 -9.38
N ARG A 103 -2.59 -7.79 -9.04
CA ARG A 103 -2.02 -8.82 -9.91
C ARG A 103 -3.08 -9.83 -10.36
N GLN A 104 -3.90 -10.35 -9.43
CA GLN A 104 -4.93 -11.34 -9.77
C GLN A 104 -5.97 -10.76 -10.74
N LYS A 105 -6.38 -9.50 -10.54
CA LYS A 105 -7.30 -8.82 -11.46
C LYS A 105 -6.69 -8.63 -12.85
N LEU A 106 -5.41 -8.24 -12.92
CA LEU A 106 -4.71 -8.07 -14.21
C LEU A 106 -4.55 -9.40 -14.95
N ILE A 107 -4.20 -10.49 -14.26
CA ILE A 107 -4.13 -11.84 -14.85
C ILE A 107 -5.49 -12.25 -15.43
N THR A 108 -6.57 -12.00 -14.68
CA THR A 108 -7.93 -12.36 -15.12
C THR A 108 -8.38 -11.54 -16.33
N GLN A 109 -7.95 -10.28 -16.41
CA GLN A 109 -8.35 -9.35 -17.48
C GLN A 109 -7.48 -9.48 -18.74
N PHE A 110 -6.23 -9.90 -18.59
CA PHE A 110 -5.23 -10.04 -19.65
C PHE A 110 -4.67 -11.47 -19.63
N GLU A 111 -5.48 -12.45 -20.06
CA GLU A 111 -5.01 -13.84 -20.27
C GLU A 111 -3.95 -13.86 -21.39
N GLY A 112 -2.67 -13.90 -21.00
CA GLY A 112 -1.54 -13.97 -21.94
C GLY A 112 -0.31 -13.13 -21.56
N THR A 113 -0.38 -12.32 -20.50
CA THR A 113 0.73 -11.45 -20.08
C THR A 113 1.42 -11.99 -18.82
N ASP A 114 2.75 -12.17 -18.90
CA ASP A 114 3.56 -12.59 -17.75
C ASP A 114 3.63 -11.44 -16.72
N THR A 115 2.84 -11.58 -15.66
CA THR A 115 2.75 -10.60 -14.55
C THR A 115 3.55 -11.12 -13.37
N GLN A 116 4.66 -10.45 -13.06
CA GLN A 116 5.57 -10.80 -11.97
C GLN A 116 5.45 -9.75 -10.85
N SER A 117 5.28 -10.20 -9.61
CA SER A 117 5.31 -9.35 -8.42
C SER A 117 6.60 -9.61 -7.66
N ASP A 118 7.56 -8.69 -7.71
CA ASP A 118 8.80 -8.81 -6.93
C ASP A 118 8.58 -8.18 -5.54
N GLY A 119 8.25 -9.02 -4.56
CA GLY A 119 8.00 -8.64 -3.17
C GLY A 119 9.27 -8.37 -2.37
N ARG A 120 10.25 -7.65 -2.92
CA ARG A 120 11.47 -7.28 -2.17
C ARG A 120 11.20 -6.11 -1.22
N GLY A 121 10.63 -6.44 -0.07
CA GLY A 121 10.83 -5.65 1.14
C GLY A 121 12.30 -5.73 1.57
N ASN A 122 12.88 -4.59 1.90
CA ASN A 122 14.23 -4.44 2.46
C ASN A 122 14.45 -5.39 3.67
N GLY A 123 15.52 -6.21 3.62
CA GLY A 123 16.09 -6.87 4.79
C GLY A 123 16.29 -8.38 4.65
N ASP A 124 17.55 -8.78 4.74
CA ASP A 124 18.12 -10.14 4.88
C ASP A 124 18.26 -11.03 3.63
N GLY A 125 19.50 -11.50 3.48
CA GLY A 125 19.99 -12.21 2.31
C GLY A 125 19.61 -13.68 2.26
N GLY A 126 19.72 -14.23 1.05
CA GLY A 126 19.73 -15.67 0.81
C GLY A 126 18.34 -16.30 0.65
N ALA A 127 17.71 -16.12 -0.51
CA ALA A 127 16.74 -17.10 -1.00
C ALA A 127 16.69 -17.02 -2.54
N GLU A 128 16.96 -18.16 -3.17
CA GLU A 128 16.98 -18.37 -4.60
C GLU A 128 15.60 -18.09 -5.21
N GLY A 129 15.52 -17.07 -6.08
CA GLY A 129 14.32 -16.77 -6.85
C GLY A 129 14.14 -17.80 -7.97
N GLY A 130 13.39 -18.87 -7.68
CA GLY A 130 12.99 -19.87 -8.67
C GLY A 130 12.14 -19.23 -9.77
N ILE A 131 12.65 -19.26 -11.01
CA ILE A 131 11.88 -18.96 -12.22
C ILE A 131 10.89 -20.11 -12.41
N CYS A 132 9.61 -19.89 -12.05
CA CYS A 132 8.54 -20.80 -12.47
C CYS A 132 8.19 -20.50 -13.94
N SER A 133 8.99 -21.01 -14.87
CA SER A 133 8.60 -21.19 -16.26
C SER A 133 7.62 -22.35 -16.31
N ASN A 134 6.31 -22.09 -16.14
CA ASN A 134 5.32 -23.09 -16.47
C ASN A 134 5.27 -23.21 -18.00
N GLY A 135 5.97 -24.23 -18.49
CA GLY A 135 5.81 -24.70 -19.85
C GLY A 135 4.36 -25.10 -20.09
N VAL A 136 3.65 -24.28 -20.85
CA VAL A 136 2.47 -24.71 -21.60
C VAL A 136 2.82 -24.52 -23.06
N GLY A 137 3.29 -25.61 -23.67
CA GLY A 137 3.33 -25.71 -25.11
C GLY A 137 1.92 -25.61 -25.66
N LEU A 138 1.67 -24.61 -26.50
CA LEU A 138 0.63 -24.70 -27.51
C LEU A 138 1.20 -24.30 -28.87
N ARG A 139 1.76 -25.31 -29.55
CA ARG A 139 1.84 -25.32 -31.01
C ARG A 139 0.43 -25.11 -31.57
N ARG A 140 0.23 -24.07 -32.38
CA ARG A 140 -0.37 -24.13 -33.73
C ARG A 140 -0.57 -22.71 -34.30
N ARG A 141 0.17 -22.42 -35.37
CA ARG A 141 -0.39 -22.12 -36.70
C ARG A 141 0.70 -22.33 -37.76
N SER A 142 0.68 -23.50 -38.38
CA SER A 142 1.27 -23.74 -39.68
C SER A 142 0.13 -24.01 -40.67
N SER A 143 0.23 -23.38 -41.86
CA SER A 143 -0.50 -23.60 -43.13
C SER A 143 -2.02 -23.34 -43.14
N GLY A 144 -2.63 -22.73 -44.15
CA GLY A 144 -2.27 -22.20 -45.48
C GLY A 144 -3.42 -21.25 -45.90
N ALA A 145 -3.47 -20.57 -47.04
CA ALA A 145 -2.81 -20.68 -48.33
C ALA A 145 -2.67 -19.27 -48.94
#